data_AF-A0A7Y0S685-F1
#
_entry.id   AF-A0A7Y0S685-F1
#
_cell.length_a   1.000
_cell.length_b   1.000
_cell.length_c   1.000
_cell.angle_alpha   90.00
_cell.angle_beta   90.00
_cell.angle_gamma   90.00
#
_symmetry.space_group_name_H-M   'P 1'
#
loop_
_entity.id
_entity.type
_entity.pdbx_description
1 polymer ?
#
loop_
_entity_poly.entity_id
_entity_poly.type
_entity_poly.pdbx_seq_one_letter_code
_entity_poly.pdbx_strand_id
1 'polypeptide(L)'
;LESVWAFHQGFRNPKKHGSVEWAALSDEDQAELQARITSTDFTRDIINKTAEEVAPRQLATMAAEFIKSVAPKGTVTARIVKDKDLLAEGWEGIYAVGRGSERTSAMLQLDYNPTGDENAPVFACLVGKGITFDSG
;
A
#
# COMPACT_ATOMS: atom_id res chain seq x y z
N LEU A 1 -15.27 -16.93 -11.29
CA LEU A 1 -14.62 -15.73 -10.73
C LEU A 1 -15.39 -14.40 -10.92
N GLU A 2 -15.56 -13.90 -12.16
CA GLU A 2 -15.89 -12.48 -12.41
C GLU A 2 -17.20 -11.98 -11.78
N SER A 3 -18.29 -12.76 -11.83
CA SER A 3 -19.56 -12.36 -11.21
C SER A 3 -19.45 -12.23 -9.69
N VAL A 4 -18.67 -13.10 -9.05
CA VAL A 4 -18.41 -13.04 -7.60
C VAL A 4 -17.61 -11.79 -7.26
N TRP A 5 -16.57 -11.50 -8.04
CA TRP A 5 -15.75 -10.31 -7.89
C TRP A 5 -16.57 -9.02 -8.06
N ALA A 6 -17.39 -8.93 -9.10
CA ALA A 6 -18.26 -7.78 -9.35
C ALA A 6 -19.25 -7.56 -8.21
N PHE A 7 -19.84 -8.63 -7.67
CA PHE A 7 -20.72 -8.55 -6.50
C PHE A 7 -19.96 -8.07 -5.26
N HIS A 8 -18.79 -8.65 -4.96
CA HIS A 8 -17.95 -8.27 -3.82
C HIS A 8 -17.62 -6.77 -3.83
N GLN A 9 -17.23 -6.24 -4.98
CA GLN A 9 -16.91 -4.82 -5.16
C GLN A 9 -18.06 -3.90 -4.76
N GLY A 10 -19.30 -4.25 -5.16
CA GLY A 10 -20.51 -3.50 -4.83
C GLY A 10 -21.02 -3.73 -3.41
N PHE A 11 -20.80 -4.91 -2.84
CA PHE A 11 -21.25 -5.26 -1.50
C PHE A 11 -20.39 -4.64 -0.39
N ARG A 12 -19.06 -4.57 -0.59
CA ARG A 12 -18.11 -4.07 0.42
C ARG A 12 -18.45 -2.64 0.84
N ASN A 13 -18.68 -2.45 2.14
CA ASN A 13 -19.03 -1.17 2.75
C ASN A 13 -18.06 -0.81 3.91
N PRO A 14 -17.65 0.47 4.08
CA PRO A 14 -16.78 0.88 5.20
C PRO A 14 -17.40 0.76 6.61
N LYS A 15 -18.73 0.68 6.73
CA LYS A 15 -19.45 0.69 8.03
C LYS A 15 -20.02 -0.67 8.44
N LYS A 16 -20.23 -1.58 7.48
CA LYS A 16 -20.88 -2.87 7.71
C LYS A 16 -19.96 -3.98 7.23
N HIS A 17 -19.54 -4.82 8.16
CA HIS A 17 -18.88 -6.07 7.86
C HIS A 17 -19.95 -7.15 7.70
N GLY A 18 -20.06 -7.71 6.50
CA GLY A 18 -20.90 -8.85 6.20
C GLY A 18 -20.07 -9.92 5.50
N SER A 19 -20.49 -11.18 5.62
CA SER A 19 -19.92 -12.27 4.84
C SER A 19 -20.69 -12.44 3.53
N VAL A 20 -19.98 -12.80 2.48
CA VAL A 20 -20.56 -13.26 1.22
C VAL A 20 -20.12 -14.71 1.04
N GLU A 21 -21.07 -15.58 0.71
CA GLU A 21 -20.80 -16.96 0.33
C GLU A 21 -21.10 -17.11 -1.16
N TRP A 22 -20.30 -17.91 -1.85
CA TRP A 22 -20.45 -18.18 -3.28
C TRP A 22 -20.26 -19.66 -3.57
N ALA A 23 -20.74 -20.11 -4.74
CA ALA A 23 -20.49 -21.46 -5.20
C ALA A 23 -18.98 -21.71 -5.37
N ALA A 24 -18.54 -22.94 -5.10
CA ALA A 24 -17.13 -23.30 -5.23
C ALA A 24 -16.57 -22.92 -6.61
N LEU A 25 -15.41 -22.26 -6.60
CA LEU A 25 -14.63 -21.91 -7.78
C LEU A 25 -13.54 -22.97 -8.01
N SER A 26 -12.88 -22.93 -9.17
CA SER A 26 -11.61 -23.66 -9.33
C SER A 26 -10.57 -23.11 -8.37
N ASP A 27 -9.54 -23.89 -8.04
CA ASP A 27 -8.46 -23.45 -7.14
C ASP A 27 -7.76 -22.18 -7.66
N GLU A 28 -7.58 -22.07 -8.98
CA GLU A 28 -7.01 -20.90 -9.64
C GLU A 28 -7.93 -19.67 -9.50
N ASP A 29 -9.22 -19.81 -9.82
CA ASP A 29 -10.20 -18.72 -9.67
C ASP A 29 -10.33 -18.29 -8.22
N GLN A 30 -10.25 -19.22 -7.27
CA GLN A 30 -10.34 -18.94 -5.84
C GLN A 30 -9.09 -18.19 -5.35
N ALA A 31 -7.90 -18.57 -5.82
CA ALA A 31 -6.65 -17.87 -5.51
C ALA A 31 -6.65 -16.44 -6.07
N GLU A 32 -7.09 -16.27 -7.33
CA GLU A 32 -7.21 -14.95 -7.96
C GLU A 32 -8.25 -14.08 -7.25
N LEU A 33 -9.43 -14.63 -6.92
CA LEU A 33 -10.44 -13.90 -6.14
C LEU A 33 -9.86 -13.41 -4.81
N GLN A 34 -9.14 -14.29 -4.10
CA GLN A 34 -8.54 -13.94 -2.82
C GLN A 34 -7.47 -12.85 -2.96
N ALA A 35 -6.62 -12.91 -4.00
CA ALA A 35 -5.63 -11.89 -4.28
C ALA A 35 -6.27 -10.52 -4.56
N ARG A 36 -7.37 -10.49 -5.33
CA ARG A 36 -8.17 -9.28 -5.59
C ARG A 36 -8.77 -8.73 -4.31
N ILE A 37 -9.42 -9.57 -3.50
CA ILE A 37 -10.03 -9.17 -2.22
C ILE A 37 -8.95 -8.59 -1.29
N THR A 38 -7.86 -9.33 -1.05
CA THR A 38 -6.78 -8.90 -0.15
C THR A 38 -6.16 -7.55 -0.56
N SER A 39 -5.87 -7.37 -1.85
CA SER A 39 -5.22 -6.14 -2.35
C SER A 39 -6.16 -4.94 -2.35
N THR A 40 -7.42 -5.15 -2.75
CA THR A 40 -8.39 -4.07 -2.80
C THR A 40 -8.93 -3.69 -1.43
N ASP A 41 -9.13 -4.64 -0.52
CA ASP A 41 -9.55 -4.33 0.84
C ASP A 41 -8.48 -3.55 1.57
N PHE A 42 -7.20 -3.96 1.48
CA PHE A 42 -6.08 -3.17 2.01
C PHE A 42 -6.09 -1.73 1.48
N THR A 43 -6.24 -1.57 0.16
CA THR A 43 -6.25 -0.25 -0.49
C THR A 43 -7.45 0.58 -0.02
N ARG A 44 -8.66 0.01 -0.05
CA ARG A 44 -9.89 0.70 0.33
C ARG A 44 -9.94 0.99 1.83
N ASP A 45 -9.32 0.17 2.67
CA ASP A 45 -9.26 0.37 4.11
C ASP A 45 -8.31 1.50 4.46
N ILE A 46 -7.10 1.53 3.88
CA ILE A 46 -6.16 2.64 4.10
C ILE A 46 -6.73 3.96 3.62
N ILE A 47 -7.32 4.01 2.43
CA ILE A 47 -7.86 5.26 1.87
C ILE A 47 -9.05 5.76 2.69
N ASN A 48 -9.86 4.86 3.24
CA ASN A 48 -11.04 5.24 4.03
C ASN A 48 -10.71 5.63 5.48
N LYS A 49 -9.51 5.31 5.98
CA LYS A 49 -9.08 5.74 7.32
C LYS A 49 -8.98 7.25 7.39
N THR A 50 -9.21 7.78 8.59
CA THR A 50 -9.06 9.21 8.80
C THR A 50 -7.59 9.61 8.69
N ALA A 51 -7.34 10.86 8.32
CA ALA A 51 -6.00 11.44 8.38
C ALA A 51 -5.39 11.41 9.79
N GLU A 52 -6.20 11.24 10.84
CA GLU A 52 -5.73 11.04 12.21
C GLU A 52 -5.10 9.65 12.41
N GLU A 53 -5.73 8.62 11.86
CA GLU A 53 -5.24 7.25 11.94
C GLU A 53 -4.04 7.01 11.01
N VAL A 54 -4.04 7.62 9.82
CA VAL A 54 -3.03 7.40 8.79
C VAL A 54 -2.28 8.70 8.52
N ALA A 55 -1.18 8.92 9.24
CA ALA A 55 -0.21 9.96 8.92
C ALA A 55 0.88 9.45 7.95
N PRO A 56 1.75 10.31 7.39
CA PRO A 56 2.68 9.92 6.33
C PRO A 56 3.57 8.72 6.67
N ARG A 57 4.09 8.67 7.90
CA ARG A 57 4.90 7.55 8.37
C ARG A 57 4.09 6.26 8.49
N GLN A 58 2.85 6.33 8.99
CA GLN A 58 1.95 5.19 9.09
C GLN A 58 1.63 4.63 7.70
N LEU A 59 1.32 5.50 6.73
CA LEU A 59 1.08 5.08 5.35
C LEU A 59 2.28 4.31 4.77
N ALA A 60 3.49 4.84 4.93
CA ALA A 60 4.72 4.20 4.50
C ALA A 60 4.95 2.83 5.17
N THR A 61 4.76 2.74 6.49
CA THR A 61 4.89 1.49 7.24
C THR A 61 3.86 0.46 6.80
N MET A 62 2.58 0.83 6.72
CA MET A 62 1.49 -0.08 6.34
C MET A 62 1.69 -0.63 4.93
N ALA A 63 2.13 0.21 3.98
CA ALA A 63 2.46 -0.22 2.62
C ALA A 63 3.62 -1.22 2.61
N ALA A 64 4.70 -0.95 3.35
CA ALA A 64 5.84 -1.86 3.42
C ALA A 64 5.48 -3.20 4.08
N GLU A 65 4.68 -3.19 5.15
CA GLU A 65 4.22 -4.39 5.85
C GLU A 65 3.29 -5.23 4.98
N PHE A 66 2.36 -4.60 4.25
CA PHE A 66 1.45 -5.31 3.36
C PHE A 66 2.20 -6.00 2.22
N ILE A 67 3.11 -5.29 1.54
CA ILE A 67 3.87 -5.91 0.45
C ILE A 67 4.76 -7.05 0.97
N LYS A 68 5.38 -6.90 2.15
CA LYS A 68 6.15 -7.97 2.80
C LYS A 68 5.30 -9.18 3.22
N SER A 69 4.02 -8.99 3.52
CA SER A 69 3.15 -10.09 3.95
C SER A 69 2.65 -10.96 2.79
N VAL A 70 2.56 -10.39 1.59
CA VAL A 70 2.12 -11.12 0.39
C VAL A 70 3.27 -11.60 -0.49
N ALA A 71 4.44 -10.96 -0.41
CA ALA A 71 5.61 -11.35 -1.19
C ALA A 71 6.34 -12.57 -0.58
N PRO A 72 7.06 -13.37 -1.39
CA PRO A 72 7.91 -14.43 -0.87
C PRO A 72 8.92 -13.90 0.14
N LYS A 73 9.12 -14.64 1.24
CA LYS A 73 10.01 -14.22 2.33
C LYS A 73 11.41 -13.92 1.81
N GLY A 74 11.94 -12.75 2.19
CA GLY A 74 13.30 -12.33 1.81
C GLY A 74 13.42 -11.65 0.45
N THR A 75 12.32 -11.47 -0.28
CA THR A 75 12.34 -10.79 -1.61
C THR A 75 12.05 -9.29 -1.54
N VAL A 76 11.70 -8.75 -0.36
CA VAL A 76 11.33 -7.34 -0.20
C VAL A 76 12.24 -6.64 0.79
N THR A 77 12.86 -5.56 0.35
CA THR A 77 13.54 -4.59 1.22
C THR A 77 12.77 -3.28 1.25
N ALA A 78 12.85 -2.55 2.36
CA ALA A 78 12.14 -1.28 2.51
C ALA A 78 12.96 -0.32 3.37
N ARG A 79 13.09 0.92 2.91
CA ARG A 79 13.74 2.03 3.58
C ARG A 79 12.74 3.19 3.70
N ILE A 80 12.61 3.74 4.90
CA ILE A 80 11.78 4.93 5.13
C ILE A 80 12.69 6.10 5.50
N VAL A 81 12.72 7.11 4.64
CA VAL A 81 13.40 8.40 4.89
C VAL A 81 12.34 9.39 5.35
N LYS A 82 12.59 10.15 6.42
CA LYS A 82 11.56 10.99 7.04
C LYS A 82 12.14 12.26 7.63
N ASP A 83 11.25 13.18 7.97
CA ASP A 83 11.59 14.36 8.79
C ASP A 83 12.75 15.16 8.16
N LYS A 84 13.80 15.44 8.94
CA LYS A 84 14.99 16.18 8.49
C LYS A 84 15.92 15.36 7.59
N ASP A 85 15.82 14.03 7.62
CA ASP A 85 16.66 13.16 6.77
C ASP A 85 16.29 13.35 5.29
N LEU A 86 15.03 13.68 4.99
CA LEU A 86 14.60 14.06 3.65
C LEU A 86 15.41 15.26 3.13
N LEU A 87 15.58 16.30 3.96
CA LEU A 87 16.36 17.47 3.56
C LEU A 87 17.86 17.13 3.45
N ALA A 88 18.39 16.34 4.39
CA ALA A 88 19.79 15.93 4.40
C ALA A 88 20.18 15.14 3.14
N GLU A 89 19.25 14.37 2.58
CA GLU A 89 19.46 13.58 1.35
C GLU A 89 19.07 14.33 0.07
N GLY A 90 18.64 15.60 0.14
CA GLY A 90 18.29 16.42 -1.04
C GLY A 90 16.84 16.29 -1.54
N TRP A 91 15.91 15.78 -0.74
CA TRP A 91 14.52 15.52 -1.11
C TRP A 91 13.65 16.75 -0.81
N GLU A 92 14.06 17.89 -1.37
CA GLU A 92 13.55 19.21 -1.00
C GLU A 92 12.04 19.36 -1.21
N GLY A 93 11.50 18.80 -2.30
CA GLY A 93 10.07 18.92 -2.63
C GLY A 93 9.15 18.29 -1.58
N ILE A 94 9.36 17.01 -1.27
CA ILE A 94 8.55 16.29 -0.27
C ILE A 94 8.76 16.87 1.14
N TYR A 95 9.96 17.31 1.46
CA TYR A 95 10.25 17.99 2.73
C TYR A 95 9.49 19.32 2.83
N ALA A 96 9.60 20.18 1.82
CA ALA A 96 9.00 21.50 1.81
C ALA A 96 7.47 21.46 1.90
N VAL A 97 6.83 20.48 1.26
CA VAL A 97 5.37 20.29 1.33
C VAL A 97 4.93 19.88 2.73
N GLY A 98 5.57 18.88 3.34
CA GLY A 98 5.07 18.35 4.62
C GLY A 98 5.62 19.02 5.88
N ARG A 99 6.62 19.91 5.80
CA ARG A 99 7.21 20.58 6.98
C ARG A 99 6.23 21.49 7.74
N GLY A 100 5.09 21.84 7.15
CA GLY A 100 4.03 22.61 7.81
C GLY A 100 3.18 21.79 8.78
N SER A 101 3.29 20.47 8.74
CA SER A 101 2.57 19.54 9.62
C SER A 101 3.45 19.10 10.79
N GLU A 102 2.87 18.94 11.98
CA GLU A 102 3.53 18.26 13.12
C GLU A 102 3.78 16.77 12.81
N ARG A 103 2.98 16.20 11.90
CA ARG A 103 3.13 14.84 11.37
C ARG A 103 3.87 14.95 10.05
N THR A 104 5.19 14.98 10.16
CA THR A 104 6.16 15.26 9.11
C THR A 104 6.16 14.22 7.98
N SER A 105 6.67 14.65 6.81
CA SER A 105 6.77 13.83 5.61
C SER A 105 7.60 12.55 5.82
N ALA A 106 7.23 11.52 5.06
CA ALA A 106 8.01 10.30 4.92
C ALA A 106 8.02 9.85 3.45
N MET A 107 9.16 9.35 2.99
CA MET A 107 9.30 8.58 1.77
C MET A 107 9.50 7.11 2.11
N LEU A 108 8.72 6.24 1.46
CA LEU A 108 9.03 4.82 1.35
C LEU A 108 9.79 4.54 0.04
N GLN A 109 10.98 3.95 0.16
CA GLN A 109 11.65 3.25 -0.93
C GLN A 109 11.47 1.76 -0.67
N LEU A 110 10.75 1.06 -1.55
CA LEU A 110 10.53 -0.38 -1.46
C LEU A 110 11.10 -1.03 -2.72
N ASP A 111 11.87 -2.08 -2.52
CA ASP A 111 12.39 -2.92 -3.59
C ASP A 111 11.84 -4.34 -3.44
N TYR A 112 11.20 -4.84 -4.50
CA TYR A 112 10.76 -6.22 -4.63
C TYR A 112 11.64 -6.89 -5.69
N ASN A 113 12.57 -7.71 -5.21
CA ASN A 113 13.49 -8.44 -6.04
C ASN A 113 13.21 -9.95 -5.91
N PRO A 114 12.38 -10.53 -6.79
CA PRO A 114 12.08 -11.96 -6.74
C PRO A 114 13.27 -12.85 -7.10
N THR A 115 14.28 -12.31 -7.77
CA THR A 115 15.44 -13.08 -8.24
C THR A 115 16.51 -13.24 -7.17
N GLY A 116 16.56 -12.30 -6.21
CA GLY A 116 17.63 -12.21 -5.21
C GLY A 116 18.99 -11.74 -5.75
N ASP A 117 19.11 -11.48 -7.06
CA ASP A 117 20.31 -10.89 -7.66
C ASP A 117 20.28 -9.37 -7.52
N GLU A 118 21.23 -8.79 -6.79
CA GLU A 118 21.36 -7.35 -6.57
C GLU A 118 21.54 -6.55 -7.87
N ASN A 119 21.97 -7.20 -8.96
CA ASN A 119 22.17 -6.58 -10.27
C ASN A 119 21.03 -6.86 -11.26
N ALA A 120 19.94 -7.50 -10.81
CA ALA A 120 18.79 -7.74 -11.67
C ALA A 120 18.23 -6.39 -12.19
N PRO A 121 17.88 -6.29 -13.49
CA PRO A 121 17.37 -5.05 -14.04
C PRO A 121 16.00 -4.72 -13.43
N VAL A 122 15.82 -3.46 -13.02
CA VAL A 122 14.52 -2.97 -12.55
C VAL A 122 13.56 -2.94 -13.74
N PHE A 123 12.55 -3.81 -13.72
CA PHE A 123 11.56 -3.88 -14.78
C PHE A 123 10.61 -2.67 -14.79
N ALA A 124 10.18 -2.23 -13.61
CA ALA A 124 9.24 -1.12 -13.46
C ALA A 124 9.47 -0.35 -12.15
N CYS A 125 9.21 0.96 -12.18
CA CYS A 125 9.17 1.82 -11.00
C CYS A 125 7.75 2.33 -10.81
N LEU A 126 7.18 2.13 -9.61
CA LEU A 126 5.88 2.67 -9.22
C LEU A 126 6.09 3.87 -8.29
N VAL A 127 5.47 5.00 -8.61
CA VAL A 127 5.54 6.22 -7.80
C VAL A 127 4.12 6.65 -7.43
N GLY A 128 3.85 6.78 -6.12
CA GLY A 128 2.53 7.13 -5.60
C GLY A 128 2.53 8.45 -4.84
N LYS A 129 1.52 9.31 -5.09
CA LYS A 129 1.25 10.50 -4.26
C LYS A 129 0.65 10.06 -2.93
N GLY A 130 1.38 10.29 -1.82
CA GLY A 130 0.97 9.90 -0.46
C GLY A 130 0.58 11.07 0.45
N ILE A 131 -0.18 12.05 -0.05
CA ILE A 131 -0.69 13.15 0.79
C ILE A 131 -1.82 12.62 1.67
N THR A 132 -1.57 12.48 2.97
CA THR A 132 -2.53 11.88 3.92
C THR A 132 -3.63 12.84 4.36
N PHE A 133 -3.42 14.14 4.21
CA PHE A 133 -4.43 15.17 4.35
C PHE A 133 -4.03 16.38 3.51
N ASP A 134 -4.99 16.96 2.81
CA ASP A 134 -4.77 18.09 1.92
C ASP A 134 -5.71 19.24 2.33
N SER A 135 -5.16 20.25 3.00
CA SER A 135 -5.90 21.46 3.39
C SER A 135 -5.91 22.54 2.31
N GLY A 136 -5.15 22.36 1.22
CA GLY A 136 -4.80 23.40 0.25
C GLY A 136 -3.30 23.53 0.03
#